data_AF-A0A2E9GUL9-F1
#
_entry.id   AF-A0A2E9GUL9-F1
#
_cell.length_a   1.000
_cell.length_b   1.000
_cell.length_c   1.000
_cell.angle_alpha   90.00
_cell.angle_beta   90.00
_cell.angle_gamma   90.00
#
_symmetry.space_group_name_H-M   'P 1'
#
loop_
_entity.id
_entity.type
_entity.pdbx_description
1 polymer ?
#
loop_
_entity_poly.entity_id
_entity_poly.type
_entity_poly.pdbx_seq_one_letter_code
_entity_poly.pdbx_strand_id
1 'polypeptide(L)'
;MIVAAGLGTRMRPLTELRPKPACPVRGLPLIAFQLELLAHHGVTEVVINSHHLPHALTAAAQRHCPAGMRVEFSHERELLNTGGGIRRAASFLRESDPCLILGGDMLLDADLTALRRRHAERGDAVTLLLRRDPREVDFGTIGVDADGRVRRIGSRFDLGGVRDAGVYVWANVVSARAFDTLPDREVFGHLDGWLAPRLRAGFRDIGAEVTEITDCTWEPVGTMAEYLQANLAPPRLSYIDVDTRARSAGTRFERELVIGAGATLGAGASLRRAVVWEDERVPEGLLASDGVFAGGTFHPCPDTGRTSENA
;
A
#
# COMPACT_ATOMS: atom_id res chain seq x y z
N MET A 1 -10.51 6.06 1.98
CA MET A 1 -9.49 6.73 1.15
C MET A 1 -8.32 5.79 0.92
N ILE A 2 -7.75 5.82 -0.27
CA ILE A 2 -6.44 5.23 -0.56
C ILE A 2 -5.43 6.35 -0.79
N VAL A 3 -4.32 6.33 -0.05
CA VAL A 3 -3.23 7.29 -0.19
C VAL A 3 -2.25 6.82 -1.27
N ALA A 4 -2.25 7.49 -2.42
CA ALA A 4 -1.62 7.05 -3.66
C ALA A 4 -0.85 8.17 -4.41
N ALA A 5 -0.66 9.34 -3.82
CA ALA A 5 0.01 10.49 -4.45
C ALA A 5 1.56 10.42 -4.46
N GLY A 6 2.18 9.41 -3.83
CA GLY A 6 3.64 9.34 -3.71
C GLY A 6 4.38 9.22 -5.06
N LEU A 7 5.57 9.84 -5.16
CA LEU A 7 6.42 9.80 -6.37
C LEU A 7 6.99 8.41 -6.70
N GLY A 8 7.07 7.51 -5.72
CA GLY A 8 7.61 6.17 -5.91
C GLY A 8 9.09 6.11 -6.28
N THR A 9 9.89 7.12 -5.90
CA THR A 9 11.28 7.31 -6.36
C THR A 9 12.21 6.10 -6.20
N ARG A 10 11.98 5.24 -5.20
CA ARG A 10 12.74 4.01 -4.95
C ARG A 10 12.47 2.87 -5.95
N MET A 11 11.47 3.03 -6.82
CA MET A 11 11.15 2.12 -7.92
C MET A 11 11.45 2.74 -9.29
N ARG A 12 12.23 3.81 -9.34
CA ARG A 12 12.75 4.31 -10.62
C ARG A 12 13.71 3.27 -11.22
N PRO A 13 13.71 3.11 -12.56
CA PRO A 13 13.00 3.94 -13.54
C PRO A 13 11.55 3.49 -13.82
N LEU A 14 11.06 2.38 -13.28
CA LEU A 14 9.69 1.90 -13.56
C LEU A 14 8.63 2.97 -13.24
N THR A 15 8.83 3.70 -12.14
CA THR A 15 7.87 4.73 -11.75
C THR A 15 7.87 5.95 -12.65
N GLU A 16 8.84 6.12 -13.55
CA GLU A 16 8.83 7.17 -14.58
C GLU A 16 7.89 6.79 -15.73
N LEU A 17 7.67 5.49 -15.95
CA LEU A 17 6.75 4.96 -16.95
C LEU A 17 5.30 4.95 -16.44
N ARG A 18 5.09 4.56 -15.18
CA ARG A 18 3.77 4.48 -14.54
C ARG A 18 3.84 4.87 -13.07
N PRO A 19 2.83 5.52 -12.48
CA PRO A 19 2.85 5.76 -11.04
C PRO A 19 2.78 4.42 -10.30
N LYS A 20 3.44 4.33 -9.15
CA LYS A 20 3.56 3.06 -8.40
C LYS A 20 2.24 2.30 -8.25
N PRO A 21 1.11 2.91 -7.85
CA PRO A 21 -0.14 2.17 -7.69
C PRO A 21 -0.71 1.62 -9.01
N ALA A 22 -0.23 2.09 -10.17
CA ALA A 22 -0.58 1.56 -11.48
C ALA A 22 0.47 0.57 -12.03
N CYS A 23 1.58 0.32 -11.33
CA CYS A 23 2.53 -0.71 -11.72
C CYS A 23 1.90 -2.11 -11.54
N PRO A 24 2.09 -3.04 -12.49
CA PRO A 24 1.48 -4.35 -12.43
C PRO A 24 2.18 -5.25 -11.40
N VAL A 25 1.45 -5.81 -10.45
CA VAL A 25 1.88 -6.88 -9.54
C VAL A 25 1.04 -8.11 -9.87
N ARG A 26 1.71 -9.19 -10.29
CA ARG A 26 1.07 -10.37 -10.89
C ARG A 26 0.13 -10.01 -12.04
N GLY A 27 0.48 -9.03 -12.86
CA GLY A 27 -0.34 -8.60 -14.00
C GLY A 27 -1.58 -7.74 -13.66
N LEU A 28 -1.81 -7.43 -12.38
CA LEU A 28 -2.86 -6.49 -11.95
C LEU A 28 -2.22 -5.21 -11.40
N PRO A 29 -2.77 -4.01 -11.66
CA PRO A 29 -2.20 -2.81 -11.08
C PRO A 29 -2.30 -2.86 -9.55
N LEU A 30 -1.26 -2.41 -8.84
CA LEU A 30 -1.19 -2.48 -7.38
C LEU A 30 -2.44 -1.90 -6.68
N ILE A 31 -3.02 -0.82 -7.20
CA ILE A 31 -4.24 -0.19 -6.67
C ILE A 31 -5.46 -1.13 -6.66
N ALA A 32 -5.50 -2.13 -7.55
CA ALA A 32 -6.60 -3.09 -7.60
C ALA A 32 -6.68 -3.92 -6.31
N PHE A 33 -5.54 -4.22 -5.67
CA PHE A 33 -5.52 -5.02 -4.44
C PHE A 33 -6.22 -4.28 -3.29
N GLN A 34 -5.98 -2.97 -3.13
CA GLN A 34 -6.68 -2.14 -2.14
C GLN A 34 -8.17 -2.02 -2.45
N LEU A 35 -8.54 -1.83 -3.72
CA LEU A 35 -9.95 -1.72 -4.11
C LEU A 35 -10.70 -3.02 -3.82
N GLU A 36 -10.12 -4.17 -4.14
CA GLU A 36 -10.71 -5.49 -3.87
C GLU A 36 -10.79 -5.79 -2.37
N LEU A 37 -9.74 -5.47 -1.59
CA LEU A 37 -9.79 -5.58 -0.12
C LEU A 37 -10.92 -4.72 0.47
N LEU A 38 -11.04 -3.47 0.02
CA LEU A 38 -12.10 -2.57 0.48
C LEU A 38 -13.50 -3.08 0.10
N ALA A 39 -13.67 -3.55 -1.14
CA ALA A 39 -14.93 -4.12 -1.62
C ALA A 39 -15.31 -5.38 -0.83
N HIS A 40 -14.34 -6.25 -0.55
CA HIS A 40 -14.52 -7.45 0.27
C HIS A 40 -15.07 -7.12 1.67
N HIS A 41 -14.64 -6.01 2.25
CA HIS A 41 -15.13 -5.50 3.53
C HIS A 41 -16.33 -4.54 3.42
N GLY A 42 -17.02 -4.53 2.27
CA GLY A 42 -18.30 -3.84 2.08
C GLY A 42 -18.18 -2.33 1.84
N VAL A 43 -17.01 -1.82 1.47
CA VAL A 43 -16.84 -0.41 1.10
C VAL A 43 -17.32 -0.19 -0.33
N THR A 44 -18.22 0.76 -0.52
CA THR A 44 -18.82 1.09 -1.83
C THR A 44 -18.35 2.43 -2.39
N GLU A 45 -17.70 3.29 -1.59
CA GLU A 45 -17.28 4.63 -1.99
C GLU A 45 -15.83 4.88 -1.55
N VAL A 46 -14.97 5.24 -2.49
CA VAL A 46 -13.53 5.41 -2.24
C VAL A 46 -13.03 6.68 -2.89
N VAL A 47 -12.32 7.51 -2.14
CA VAL A 47 -11.49 8.59 -2.68
C VAL A 47 -10.02 8.16 -2.76
N ILE A 48 -9.36 8.44 -3.89
CA ILE A 48 -7.94 8.17 -4.13
C ILE A 48 -7.25 9.49 -4.43
N ASN A 49 -6.21 9.87 -3.67
CA ASN A 49 -5.41 11.03 -4.05
C ASN A 49 -4.33 10.65 -5.09
N SER A 50 -4.00 11.59 -5.97
CA SER A 50 -3.05 11.35 -7.06
C SER A 50 -2.18 12.57 -7.33
N HIS A 51 -0.92 12.39 -7.69
CA HIS A 51 -0.02 13.49 -8.06
C HIS A 51 0.82 13.13 -9.28
N HIS A 52 1.71 12.15 -9.14
CA HIS A 52 2.57 11.68 -10.24
C HIS A 52 1.76 10.89 -11.27
N LEU A 53 1.87 11.25 -12.55
CA LEU A 53 1.17 10.60 -13.67
C LEU A 53 -0.32 10.27 -13.38
N PRO A 54 -1.13 11.27 -12.99
CA PRO A 54 -2.44 11.04 -12.37
C PRO A 54 -3.44 10.38 -13.32
N HIS A 55 -3.31 10.61 -14.63
CA HIS A 55 -4.16 9.98 -15.65
C HIS A 55 -3.96 8.47 -15.72
N ALA A 56 -2.71 7.98 -15.58
CA ALA A 56 -2.42 6.55 -15.59
C ALA A 56 -3.00 5.85 -14.36
N LEU A 57 -2.89 6.48 -13.17
CA LEU A 57 -3.52 5.99 -11.95
C LEU A 57 -5.05 5.96 -12.08
N THR A 58 -5.64 7.04 -12.61
CA THR A 58 -7.09 7.15 -12.81
C THR A 58 -7.61 6.03 -13.72
N ALA A 59 -6.97 5.83 -14.87
CA ALA A 59 -7.34 4.78 -15.80
C ALA A 59 -7.20 3.38 -15.19
N ALA A 60 -6.11 3.11 -14.47
CA ALA A 60 -5.89 1.82 -13.80
C ALA A 60 -6.96 1.55 -12.72
N ALA A 61 -7.24 2.52 -11.85
CA ALA A 61 -8.24 2.37 -10.80
C ALA A 61 -9.65 2.20 -11.36
N GLN A 62 -10.03 2.95 -12.40
CA GLN A 62 -11.34 2.82 -13.04
C GLN A 62 -11.51 1.47 -13.74
N ARG A 63 -10.50 1.02 -14.50
CA ARG A 63 -10.53 -0.27 -15.21
C ARG A 63 -10.65 -1.47 -14.27
N HIS A 64 -10.08 -1.37 -13.08
CA HIS A 64 -10.06 -2.44 -12.07
C HIS A 64 -10.99 -2.17 -10.89
N CYS A 65 -11.92 -1.22 -11.03
CA CYS A 65 -12.89 -0.90 -10.00
C CYS A 65 -13.86 -2.08 -9.80
N PRO A 66 -14.03 -2.59 -8.56
CA PRO A 66 -15.02 -3.61 -8.25
C PRO A 66 -16.45 -3.16 -8.61
N ALA A 67 -17.29 -4.12 -9.00
CA ALA A 67 -18.69 -3.84 -9.30
C ALA A 67 -19.42 -3.24 -8.08
N GLY A 68 -20.19 -2.18 -8.30
CA GLY A 68 -20.91 -1.49 -7.22
C GLY A 68 -20.07 -0.50 -6.40
N MET A 69 -18.77 -0.38 -6.68
CA MET A 69 -17.91 0.63 -6.04
C MET A 69 -17.85 1.92 -6.89
N ARG A 70 -17.97 3.08 -6.24
CA ARG A 70 -17.69 4.41 -6.82
C ARG A 70 -16.31 4.88 -6.37
N VAL A 71 -15.49 5.30 -7.34
CA VAL A 71 -14.15 5.84 -7.09
C VAL A 71 -14.09 7.30 -7.49
N GLU A 72 -13.70 8.15 -6.54
CA GLU A 72 -13.45 9.59 -6.73
C GLU A 72 -11.94 9.88 -6.63
N PHE A 73 -11.49 10.94 -7.31
CA PHE A 73 -10.08 11.28 -7.38
C PHE A 73 -9.82 12.67 -6.79
N SER A 74 -8.92 12.74 -5.82
CA SER A 74 -8.43 14.00 -5.24
C SER A 74 -7.04 14.31 -5.79
N HIS A 75 -6.99 14.96 -6.96
CA HIS A 75 -5.72 15.29 -7.60
C HIS A 75 -4.97 16.42 -6.86
N GLU A 76 -3.73 16.14 -6.47
CA GLU A 76 -2.77 17.04 -5.86
C GLU A 76 -1.89 17.68 -6.93
N ARG A 77 -2.06 18.98 -7.19
CA ARG A 77 -1.17 19.74 -8.09
C ARG A 77 0.24 19.86 -7.51
N GLU A 78 0.33 20.06 -6.20
CA GLU A 78 1.55 20.03 -5.42
C GLU A 78 1.41 18.92 -4.38
N LEU A 79 2.52 18.23 -4.07
CA LEU A 79 2.51 17.13 -3.09
C LEU A 79 2.18 17.65 -1.70
N LEU A 80 1.07 17.17 -1.13
CA LEU A 80 0.57 17.61 0.17
C LEU A 80 1.07 16.76 1.34
N ASN A 81 1.85 15.73 1.07
CA ASN A 81 2.12 14.61 1.98
C ASN A 81 0.83 13.89 2.43
N THR A 82 0.99 12.82 3.20
CA THR A 82 -0.13 11.94 3.54
C THR A 82 -1.22 12.62 4.38
N GLY A 83 -0.85 13.47 5.33
CA GLY A 83 -1.81 14.22 6.14
C GLY A 83 -2.52 15.32 5.35
N GLY A 84 -1.79 16.04 4.50
CA GLY A 84 -2.37 17.05 3.62
C GLY A 84 -3.35 16.47 2.59
N GLY A 85 -3.04 15.31 2.01
CA GLY A 85 -3.96 14.57 1.15
C GLY A 85 -5.25 14.17 1.88
N ILE A 86 -5.14 13.70 3.14
CA ILE A 86 -6.29 13.38 3.99
C ILE A 86 -7.11 14.65 4.27
N ARG A 87 -6.47 15.79 4.61
CA ARG A 87 -7.15 17.07 4.83
C ARG A 87 -7.94 17.50 3.60
N ARG A 88 -7.35 17.40 2.40
CA ARG A 88 -8.01 17.76 1.16
C ARG A 88 -9.23 16.88 0.85
N ALA A 89 -9.18 15.61 1.22
CA ALA A 89 -10.28 14.67 1.07
C ALA A 89 -11.26 14.68 2.25
N ALA A 90 -11.08 15.55 3.25
CA ALA A 90 -11.84 15.47 4.50
C ALA A 90 -13.34 15.69 4.33
N SER A 91 -13.78 16.50 3.35
CA SER A 91 -15.22 16.68 3.07
C SER A 91 -15.89 15.38 2.66
N PHE A 92 -15.30 14.66 1.72
CA PHE A 92 -15.75 13.33 1.27
C PHE A 92 -15.68 12.32 2.42
N LEU A 93 -14.56 12.30 3.16
CA LEU A 93 -14.35 11.32 4.23
C LEU A 93 -15.35 11.47 5.38
N ARG A 94 -15.87 12.68 5.64
CA ARG A 94 -16.87 12.96 6.67
C ARG A 94 -18.26 12.46 6.33
N GLU A 95 -18.53 12.10 5.08
CA GLU A 95 -19.82 11.52 4.67
C GLU A 95 -20.03 10.11 5.25
N SER A 96 -18.96 9.47 5.74
CA SER A 96 -19.00 8.19 6.45
C SER A 96 -18.37 8.31 7.84
N ASP A 97 -19.02 7.75 8.86
CA ASP A 97 -18.51 7.71 10.23
C ASP A 97 -18.61 6.29 10.82
N PRO A 98 -17.48 5.57 11.01
CA PRO A 98 -16.12 5.98 10.66
C PRO A 98 -15.75 5.65 9.20
N CYS A 99 -14.65 6.23 8.71
CA CYS A 99 -14.07 5.92 7.41
C CYS A 99 -12.76 5.11 7.54
N LEU A 100 -12.34 4.47 6.45
CA LEU A 100 -11.07 3.74 6.34
C LEU A 100 -10.04 4.56 5.56
N ILE A 101 -8.79 4.56 6.01
CA ILE A 101 -7.65 5.14 5.29
C ILE A 101 -6.56 4.08 5.11
N LEU A 102 -6.22 3.78 3.86
CA LEU A 102 -5.23 2.78 3.49
C LEU A 102 -4.07 3.41 2.67
N GLY A 103 -2.87 2.86 2.78
CA GLY A 103 -1.80 3.08 1.81
C GLY A 103 -2.07 2.36 0.48
N GLY A 104 -1.59 2.92 -0.62
CA GLY A 104 -1.71 2.34 -1.96
C GLY A 104 -0.44 1.66 -2.48
N ASP A 105 0.50 1.31 -1.60
CA ASP A 105 1.85 0.85 -1.97
C ASP A 105 2.28 -0.48 -1.32
N MET A 106 1.32 -1.35 -1.00
CA MET A 106 1.54 -2.66 -0.39
C MET A 106 0.55 -3.71 -0.90
N LEU A 107 0.84 -4.98 -0.65
CA LEU A 107 -0.17 -6.03 -0.61
C LEU A 107 -0.61 -6.22 0.85
N LEU A 108 -1.89 -6.05 1.13
CA LEU A 108 -2.46 -6.11 2.47
C LEU A 108 -3.60 -7.13 2.49
N ASP A 109 -3.64 -8.00 3.49
CA ASP A 109 -4.79 -8.84 3.84
C ASP A 109 -4.99 -8.77 5.34
N ALA A 110 -6.06 -8.10 5.75
CA ALA A 110 -6.37 -7.85 7.14
C ALA A 110 -7.89 -7.73 7.29
N ASP A 111 -8.44 -8.20 8.41
CA ASP A 111 -9.87 -8.07 8.68
C ASP A 111 -10.24 -6.62 9.03
N LEU A 112 -10.55 -5.82 7.99
CA LEU A 112 -10.96 -4.43 8.16
C LEU A 112 -12.32 -4.30 8.86
N THR A 113 -13.16 -5.35 8.81
CA THR A 113 -14.44 -5.39 9.53
C THR A 113 -14.19 -5.51 11.04
N ALA A 114 -13.27 -6.38 11.46
CA ALA A 114 -12.84 -6.48 12.85
C ALA A 114 -12.19 -5.18 13.35
N LEU A 115 -11.33 -4.54 12.54
CA LEU A 115 -10.72 -3.25 12.88
C LEU A 115 -11.77 -2.16 13.11
N ARG A 116 -12.78 -2.06 12.23
CA ARG A 116 -13.91 -1.12 12.40
C ARG A 116 -14.74 -1.42 13.64
N ARG A 117 -15.02 -2.70 13.92
CA ARG A 117 -15.72 -3.10 15.15
C ARG A 117 -14.94 -2.66 16.38
N ARG A 118 -13.63 -2.91 16.41
CA ARG A 118 -12.77 -2.54 17.54
C ARG A 118 -12.69 -1.04 17.76
N HIS A 119 -12.62 -0.28 16.67
CA HIS A 119 -12.69 1.18 16.71
C HIS A 119 -13.99 1.67 17.38
N ALA A 120 -15.13 1.10 17.00
CA ALA A 120 -16.43 1.45 17.58
C ALA A 120 -16.53 1.06 19.07
N GLU A 121 -16.07 -0.13 19.45
CA GLU A 121 -16.07 -0.60 20.85
C GLU A 121 -15.25 0.30 21.78
N ARG A 122 -14.09 0.78 21.30
CA ARG A 122 -13.19 1.64 22.10
C ARG A 122 -13.62 3.10 22.12
N GLY A 123 -14.47 3.52 21.19
CA GLY A 123 -14.82 4.92 20.99
C GLY A 123 -13.60 5.78 20.74
N ASP A 124 -12.61 5.28 20.00
CA ASP A 124 -11.45 6.06 19.57
C ASP A 124 -11.87 7.11 18.53
N ALA A 125 -11.06 8.14 18.31
CA ALA A 125 -11.20 9.02 17.15
C ALA A 125 -10.36 8.47 15.97
N VAL A 126 -9.25 7.81 16.26
CA VAL A 126 -8.41 7.10 15.28
C VAL A 126 -8.00 5.75 15.87
N THR A 127 -8.14 4.68 15.09
CA THR A 127 -7.61 3.35 15.44
C THR A 127 -6.66 2.88 14.34
N LEU A 128 -5.38 2.73 14.69
CA LEU A 128 -4.34 2.25 13.77
C LEU A 128 -4.29 0.71 13.77
N LEU A 129 -4.04 0.11 12.61
CA LEU A 129 -3.69 -1.31 12.53
C LEU A 129 -2.16 -1.45 12.61
N LEU A 130 -1.69 -2.22 13.58
CA LEU A 130 -0.29 -2.53 13.80
C LEU A 130 -0.09 -4.03 13.66
N ARG A 131 1.09 -4.43 13.19
CA ARG A 131 1.48 -5.84 13.09
C ARG A 131 2.80 -6.09 13.81
N ARG A 132 2.89 -7.17 14.59
CA ARG A 132 4.18 -7.69 15.08
C ARG A 132 4.97 -8.20 13.89
N ASP A 133 6.13 -7.60 13.63
CA ASP A 133 6.91 -7.89 12.43
C ASP A 133 8.41 -7.84 12.73
N PRO A 134 9.20 -8.83 12.25
CA PRO A 134 10.66 -8.83 12.45
C PRO A 134 11.38 -7.65 11.78
N ARG A 135 10.74 -6.96 10.83
CA ARG A 135 11.25 -5.76 10.15
C ARG A 135 11.04 -4.48 10.94
N GLU A 136 10.78 -4.56 12.25
CA GLU A 136 10.56 -3.39 13.10
C GLU A 136 11.71 -2.37 13.09
N VAL A 137 12.95 -2.82 12.84
CA VAL A 137 14.12 -1.95 12.71
C VAL A 137 14.02 -1.06 11.46
N ASP A 138 13.50 -1.60 10.36
CA ASP A 138 13.42 -0.89 9.08
C ASP A 138 12.26 0.10 9.03
N PHE A 139 11.14 -0.24 9.66
CA PHE A 139 9.89 0.54 9.58
C PHE A 139 9.57 1.33 10.84
N GLY A 140 10.20 1.00 11.97
CA GLY A 140 9.85 1.50 13.29
C GLY A 140 8.52 0.95 13.81
N THR A 141 8.25 1.20 15.09
CA THR A 141 7.04 0.71 15.76
C THR A 141 6.20 1.84 16.35
N ILE A 142 4.91 1.57 16.50
CA ILE A 142 3.99 2.34 17.33
C ILE A 142 3.73 1.50 18.59
N GLY A 143 3.92 2.11 19.76
CA GLY A 143 3.73 1.48 21.05
C GLY A 143 2.39 1.86 21.67
N VAL A 144 1.73 0.90 22.31
CA VAL A 144 0.44 1.08 22.99
C VAL A 144 0.52 0.69 24.47
N ASP A 145 -0.39 1.19 25.29
CA ASP A 145 -0.58 0.74 26.67
C ASP A 145 -1.51 -0.48 26.77
N ALA A 146 -1.88 -0.88 27.99
CA ALA A 146 -2.73 -2.06 28.25
C ALA A 146 -4.16 -1.92 27.71
N ASP A 147 -4.65 -0.68 27.54
CA ASP A 147 -5.96 -0.39 26.94
C ASP A 147 -5.85 -0.23 25.41
N GLY A 148 -4.65 -0.44 24.87
CA GLY A 148 -4.31 -0.29 23.46
C GLY A 148 -4.38 1.15 22.96
N ARG A 149 -4.18 2.14 23.84
CA ARG A 149 -4.03 3.55 23.46
C ARG A 149 -2.60 3.82 23.04
N VAL A 150 -2.41 4.65 22.01
CA VAL A 150 -1.07 4.96 21.50
C VAL A 150 -0.29 5.80 22.51
N ARG A 151 0.90 5.29 22.88
CA ARG A 151 1.85 5.94 23.79
C ARG A 151 3.13 6.35 23.11
N ARG A 152 3.51 5.69 22.01
CA ARG A 152 4.75 5.95 21.27
C ARG A 152 4.53 5.87 19.77
N ILE A 153 5.13 6.78 19.01
CA ILE A 153 5.19 6.72 17.54
C ILE A 153 6.66 6.87 17.11
N GLY A 154 7.38 5.75 16.97
CA GLY A 154 8.81 5.74 16.67
C GLY A 154 9.60 6.75 17.51
N SER A 155 10.53 7.47 16.87
CA SER A 155 11.27 8.59 17.48
C SER A 155 10.48 9.91 17.56
N ARG A 156 9.25 9.95 17.03
CA ARG A 156 8.46 11.19 16.93
C ARG A 156 7.83 11.53 18.28
N PHE A 157 7.39 10.53 19.04
CA PHE A 157 6.62 10.77 20.26
C PHE A 157 6.75 9.59 21.21
N ASP A 158 6.87 9.85 22.51
CA ASP A 158 6.90 8.83 23.56
C ASP A 158 6.39 9.39 24.90
N LEU A 159 5.36 8.76 25.48
CA LEU A 159 4.86 9.01 26.85
C LEU A 159 5.34 7.97 27.86
N GLY A 160 6.10 6.97 27.44
CA GLY A 160 6.36 5.77 28.21
C GLY A 160 5.10 4.95 28.48
N GLY A 161 5.25 3.91 29.32
CA GLY A 161 4.16 3.01 29.67
C GLY A 161 3.70 2.10 28.52
N VAL A 162 4.56 1.91 27.50
CA VAL A 162 4.32 0.96 26.41
C VAL A 162 4.27 -0.46 26.97
N ARG A 163 3.19 -1.17 26.68
CA ARG A 163 2.97 -2.59 27.03
C ARG A 163 3.08 -3.50 25.82
N ASP A 164 2.81 -2.98 24.63
CA ASP A 164 2.86 -3.71 23.37
C ASP A 164 3.23 -2.78 22.22
N ALA A 165 3.69 -3.33 21.10
CA ALA A 165 4.10 -2.53 19.94
C ALA A 165 4.00 -3.33 18.63
N GLY A 166 3.84 -2.61 17.53
CA GLY A 166 3.89 -3.20 16.20
C GLY A 166 4.23 -2.17 15.12
N VAL A 167 4.57 -2.67 13.94
CA VAL A 167 4.78 -1.88 12.73
C VAL A 167 3.43 -1.39 12.20
N TYR A 168 3.34 -0.11 11.86
CA TYR A 168 2.14 0.45 11.25
C TYR A 168 2.00 0.02 9.80
N VAL A 169 0.96 -0.76 9.48
CA VAL A 169 0.77 -1.35 8.15
C VAL A 169 0.02 -0.43 7.17
N TRP A 170 -0.10 0.86 7.51
CA TRP A 170 -0.81 1.86 6.72
C TRP A 170 -2.30 1.57 6.51
N ALA A 171 -2.96 0.92 7.47
CA ALA A 171 -4.41 0.83 7.54
C ALA A 171 -4.91 1.42 8.86
N ASN A 172 -5.92 2.28 8.81
CA ASN A 172 -6.55 2.84 9.99
C ASN A 172 -8.02 3.18 9.78
N VAL A 173 -8.75 3.29 10.88
CA VAL A 173 -10.14 3.73 10.95
C VAL A 173 -10.17 5.10 11.62
N VAL A 174 -10.90 6.05 11.04
CA VAL A 174 -10.98 7.44 11.48
C VAL A 174 -12.43 7.85 11.61
N SER A 175 -12.84 8.26 12.82
CA SER A 175 -14.17 8.85 13.01
C SER A 175 -14.21 10.27 12.44
N ALA A 176 -15.39 10.74 12.03
CA ALA A 176 -15.57 12.07 11.44
C ALA A 176 -15.04 13.19 12.37
N ARG A 177 -15.22 13.08 13.69
CA ARG A 177 -14.71 14.05 14.69
C ARG A 177 -13.18 14.18 14.73
N ALA A 178 -12.44 13.16 14.29
CA ALA A 178 -10.98 13.24 14.28
C ALA A 178 -10.50 14.33 13.30
N PHE A 179 -11.24 14.55 12.21
CA PHE A 179 -10.89 15.54 11.20
C PHE A 179 -10.97 16.99 11.72
N ASP A 180 -11.67 17.24 12.82
CA ASP A 180 -11.70 18.57 13.49
C ASP A 180 -10.36 18.92 14.14
N THR A 181 -9.48 17.92 14.27
CA THR A 181 -8.14 18.08 14.84
C THR A 181 -7.03 18.21 13.78
N LEU A 182 -7.41 18.24 12.49
CA LEU A 182 -6.44 18.41 11.41
C LEU A 182 -5.74 19.78 11.53
N PRO A 183 -4.42 19.83 11.28
CA PRO A 183 -3.68 21.09 11.24
C PRO A 183 -4.23 22.06 10.19
N ASP A 184 -4.23 23.36 10.51
CA ASP A 184 -4.52 24.43 9.55
C ASP A 184 -3.29 24.76 8.68
N ARG A 185 -2.84 23.77 7.91
CA ARG A 185 -1.78 23.88 6.89
C ARG A 185 -1.95 22.81 5.83
N GLU A 186 -1.48 23.05 4.62
CA GLU A 186 -1.73 22.14 3.49
C GLU A 186 -0.76 20.97 3.45
N VAL A 187 0.51 21.17 3.80
CA VAL A 187 1.56 20.15 3.67
C VAL A 187 1.96 19.60 5.03
N PHE A 188 1.62 18.34 5.30
CA PHE A 188 2.01 17.65 6.53
C PHE A 188 1.80 16.13 6.42
N GLY A 189 2.56 15.34 7.19
CA GLY A 189 2.40 13.89 7.25
C GLY A 189 1.35 13.43 8.26
N HIS A 190 0.77 12.25 8.02
CA HIS A 190 -0.25 11.63 8.88
C HIS A 190 0.24 11.44 10.33
N LEU A 191 1.41 10.84 10.52
CA LEU A 191 1.93 10.53 11.86
C LEU A 191 2.65 11.72 12.50
N ASP A 192 3.64 12.29 11.81
CA ASP A 192 4.51 13.36 12.29
C ASP A 192 3.83 14.74 12.34
N GLY A 193 2.91 14.97 11.42
CA GLY A 193 2.26 16.27 11.24
C GLY A 193 0.88 16.40 11.87
N TRP A 194 0.21 15.28 12.17
CA TRP A 194 -1.12 15.24 12.76
C TRP A 194 -1.19 14.42 14.05
N LEU A 195 -1.05 13.10 14.01
CA LEU A 195 -1.31 12.26 15.19
C LEU A 195 -0.32 12.52 16.35
N ALA A 196 0.99 12.56 16.09
CA ALA A 196 1.99 12.81 17.13
C ALA A 196 1.83 14.19 17.79
N PRO A 197 1.67 15.31 17.05
CA PRO A 197 1.35 16.60 17.66
C PRO A 197 0.08 16.58 18.53
N ARG A 198 -0.99 15.89 18.10
CA ARG A 198 -2.23 15.77 18.89
C ARG A 198 -2.01 15.00 20.19
N LEU A 199 -1.28 13.89 20.14
CA LEU A 199 -0.91 13.15 21.35
C LEU A 199 -0.08 14.00 22.32
N ARG A 200 0.89 14.79 21.82
CA ARG A 200 1.65 15.77 22.65
C ARG A 200 0.75 16.81 23.30
N ALA A 201 -0.28 17.27 22.57
CA ALA A 201 -1.24 18.25 23.05
C ALA A 201 -2.30 17.68 24.01
N GLY A 202 -2.18 16.43 24.45
CA GLY A 202 -3.10 15.84 25.43
C GLY A 202 -4.26 15.04 24.82
N PHE A 203 -4.35 14.94 23.49
CA PHE A 203 -5.38 14.09 22.86
C PHE A 203 -5.10 12.62 23.17
N ARG A 204 -6.10 11.87 23.63
CA ARG A 204 -5.95 10.46 24.05
C ARG A 204 -6.81 9.49 23.25
N ASP A 205 -7.68 9.99 22.37
CA ASP A 205 -8.58 9.16 21.56
C ASP A 205 -7.89 8.60 20.31
N ILE A 206 -6.64 8.16 20.44
CA ILE A 206 -5.90 7.48 19.38
C ILE A 206 -5.48 6.12 19.92
N GLY A 207 -6.15 5.08 19.44
CA GLY A 207 -5.87 3.70 19.77
C GLY A 207 -5.17 2.97 18.63
N ALA A 208 -4.77 1.74 18.93
CA ALA A 208 -4.36 0.80 17.90
C ALA A 208 -4.75 -0.64 18.25
N GLU A 209 -4.89 -1.44 17.20
CA GLU A 209 -5.02 -2.88 17.28
C GLU A 209 -3.71 -3.52 16.82
N VAL A 210 -3.08 -4.33 17.68
CA VAL A 210 -1.84 -5.03 17.37
C VAL A 210 -2.18 -6.46 17.00
N THR A 211 -1.85 -6.87 15.77
CA THR A 211 -2.08 -8.21 15.26
C THR A 211 -0.79 -9.01 15.15
N GLU A 212 -0.93 -10.33 15.10
CA GLU A 212 0.19 -11.20 14.74
C GLU A 212 0.46 -11.18 13.24
N ILE A 213 1.66 -11.63 12.86
CA ILE A 213 2.04 -11.77 11.45
C ILE A 213 1.18 -12.80 10.70
N THR A 214 0.62 -13.77 11.42
CA THR A 214 -0.26 -14.81 10.87
C THR A 214 -1.66 -14.30 10.54
N ASP A 215 -2.09 -13.21 11.17
CA ASP A 215 -3.46 -12.69 11.08
C ASP A 215 -3.56 -11.45 10.18
N CYS A 216 -2.42 -10.89 9.78
CA CYS A 216 -2.33 -9.73 8.91
C CYS A 216 -1.19 -9.91 7.90
N THR A 217 -1.52 -10.15 6.64
CA THR A 217 -0.52 -10.06 5.56
C THR A 217 -0.27 -8.59 5.24
N TRP A 218 0.98 -8.17 5.21
CA TRP A 218 1.42 -6.85 4.82
C TRP A 218 2.78 -6.99 4.13
N GLU A 219 2.81 -6.85 2.81
CA GLU A 219 4.02 -6.90 2.01
C GLU A 219 4.21 -5.56 1.27
N PRO A 220 5.17 -4.73 1.71
CA PRO A 220 5.48 -3.46 1.04
C PRO A 220 5.88 -3.68 -0.42
N VAL A 221 5.49 -2.74 -1.28
CA VAL A 221 5.97 -2.64 -2.67
C VAL A 221 6.67 -1.29 -2.80
N GLY A 222 7.75 -1.15 -2.03
CA GLY A 222 8.48 0.09 -1.81
C GLY A 222 9.58 0.36 -2.84
N THR A 223 10.29 -0.71 -3.22
CA THR A 223 11.54 -0.77 -3.97
C THR A 223 11.44 -1.71 -5.18
N MET A 224 12.43 -1.68 -6.07
CA MET A 224 12.53 -2.62 -7.20
C MET A 224 12.57 -4.09 -6.73
N ALA A 225 13.34 -4.39 -5.67
CA ALA A 225 13.46 -5.76 -5.14
C ALA A 225 12.14 -6.26 -4.52
N GLU A 226 11.47 -5.42 -3.72
CA GLU A 226 10.15 -5.74 -3.17
C GLU A 226 9.10 -5.94 -4.28
N TYR A 227 9.13 -5.10 -5.33
CA TYR A 227 8.26 -5.23 -6.49
C TYR A 227 8.49 -6.54 -7.26
N LEU A 228 9.76 -6.91 -7.49
CA LEU A 228 10.11 -8.18 -8.10
C LEU A 228 9.62 -9.35 -7.25
N GLN A 229 9.87 -9.30 -5.93
CA GLN A 229 9.44 -10.35 -5.01
C GLN A 229 7.92 -10.51 -4.96
N ALA A 230 7.16 -9.40 -4.91
CA ALA A 230 5.70 -9.42 -4.94
C ALA A 230 5.13 -10.02 -6.22
N ASN A 231 5.88 -9.97 -7.34
CA ASN A 231 5.51 -10.63 -8.59
C ASN A 231 5.91 -12.11 -8.61
N LEU A 232 7.10 -12.47 -8.14
CA LEU A 232 7.59 -13.84 -8.24
C LEU A 232 6.97 -14.78 -7.20
N ALA A 233 6.73 -14.28 -5.98
CA ALA A 233 6.14 -15.02 -4.88
C ALA A 233 5.16 -14.11 -4.12
N PRO A 234 3.99 -13.80 -4.71
CA PRO A 234 2.96 -13.02 -4.03
C PRO A 234 2.48 -13.77 -2.78
N PRO A 235 2.10 -13.05 -1.70
CA PRO A 235 1.42 -13.68 -0.59
C PRO A 235 0.04 -14.21 -1.03
N ARG A 236 -0.50 -15.15 -0.25
CA ARG A 236 -1.91 -15.52 -0.37
C ARG A 236 -2.78 -14.41 0.21
N LEU A 237 -3.83 -14.04 -0.52
CA LEU A 237 -4.80 -13.03 -0.12
C LEU A 237 -6.18 -13.68 -0.08
N SER A 238 -6.93 -13.47 1.00
CA SER A 238 -8.22 -14.10 1.28
C SER A 238 -9.34 -13.59 0.36
N TYR A 239 -9.23 -12.35 -0.08
CA TYR A 239 -10.23 -11.64 -0.88
C TYR A 239 -10.01 -11.77 -2.40
N ILE A 240 -8.88 -12.32 -2.85
CA ILE A 240 -8.55 -12.41 -4.27
C ILE A 240 -7.64 -13.60 -4.59
N ASP A 241 -8.05 -14.44 -5.54
CA ASP A 241 -7.14 -15.36 -6.23
C ASP A 241 -6.42 -14.60 -7.34
N VAL A 242 -5.25 -14.06 -7.00
CA VAL A 242 -4.45 -13.20 -7.88
C VAL A 242 -4.03 -13.93 -9.16
N ASP A 243 -3.66 -15.21 -9.05
CA ASP A 243 -3.14 -15.98 -10.18
C ASP A 243 -4.24 -16.33 -11.17
N THR A 244 -5.39 -16.77 -10.66
CA THR A 244 -6.56 -17.07 -11.50
C THR A 244 -7.01 -15.81 -12.23
N ARG A 245 -7.07 -14.66 -11.54
CA ARG A 245 -7.46 -13.39 -12.15
C ARG A 245 -6.45 -12.91 -13.19
N ALA A 246 -5.15 -12.99 -12.88
CA ALA A 246 -4.08 -12.61 -13.80
C ALA A 246 -4.08 -13.45 -15.08
N ARG A 247 -4.22 -14.78 -14.95
CA ARG A 247 -4.33 -15.69 -16.09
C ARG A 247 -5.54 -15.39 -16.96
N SER A 248 -6.68 -15.09 -16.32
CA SER A 248 -7.90 -14.69 -17.03
C SER A 248 -7.73 -13.39 -17.82
N ALA A 249 -6.84 -12.51 -17.36
CA ALA A 249 -6.44 -11.27 -18.05
C ALA A 249 -5.32 -11.47 -19.09
N GLY A 250 -4.81 -12.70 -19.27
CA GLY A 250 -3.78 -13.03 -20.27
C GLY A 250 -2.34 -13.07 -19.75
N THR A 251 -2.11 -12.87 -18.45
CA THR A 251 -0.78 -13.03 -17.84
C THR A 251 -0.37 -14.50 -17.84
N ARG A 252 0.88 -14.75 -18.23
CA ARG A 252 1.50 -16.08 -18.20
C ARG A 252 2.54 -16.15 -17.10
N PHE A 253 2.63 -17.32 -16.49
CA PHE A 253 3.60 -17.59 -15.43
C PHE A 253 4.44 -18.79 -15.87
N GLU A 254 5.74 -18.56 -15.96
CA GLU A 254 6.75 -19.57 -16.20
C GLU A 254 7.67 -19.61 -14.97
N ARG A 255 8.54 -20.62 -14.86
CA ARG A 255 9.37 -20.78 -13.67
C ARG A 255 10.18 -19.50 -13.40
N GLU A 256 9.88 -18.83 -12.29
CA GLU A 256 10.47 -17.54 -11.89
C GLU A 256 10.27 -16.40 -12.91
N LEU A 257 9.18 -16.45 -13.68
CA LEU A 257 8.86 -15.48 -14.72
C LEU A 257 7.38 -15.07 -14.65
N VAL A 258 7.13 -13.77 -14.64
CA VAL A 258 5.79 -13.20 -14.83
C VAL A 258 5.77 -12.47 -16.16
N ILE A 259 4.97 -12.96 -17.11
CA ILE A 259 4.89 -12.39 -18.45
C ILE A 259 3.51 -11.76 -18.62
N GLY A 260 3.48 -10.44 -18.69
CA GLY A 260 2.26 -9.64 -18.85
C GLY A 260 1.45 -10.05 -20.08
N ALA A 261 0.17 -9.68 -20.06
CA ALA A 261 -0.73 -9.94 -21.19
C ALA A 261 -0.16 -9.30 -22.48
N GLY A 262 -0.27 -9.99 -23.61
CA GLY A 262 0.23 -9.48 -24.90
C GLY A 262 1.75 -9.45 -25.07
N ALA A 263 2.54 -9.63 -24.00
CA ALA A 263 3.99 -9.59 -24.09
C ALA A 263 4.56 -10.79 -24.87
N THR A 264 5.66 -10.58 -25.59
CA THR A 264 6.33 -11.59 -26.42
C THR A 264 7.81 -11.71 -26.09
N LEU A 265 8.33 -12.94 -26.08
CA LEU A 265 9.75 -13.21 -25.95
C LEU A 265 10.36 -13.47 -27.34
N GLY A 266 11.36 -12.69 -27.72
CA GLY A 266 12.10 -12.89 -28.98
C GLY A 266 12.82 -14.24 -29.01
N ALA A 267 13.12 -14.72 -30.23
CA ALA A 267 13.82 -15.98 -30.41
C ALA A 267 15.16 -15.97 -29.64
N GLY A 268 15.44 -17.04 -28.89
CA GLY A 268 16.67 -17.17 -28.10
C GLY A 268 16.75 -16.27 -26.87
N ALA A 269 15.72 -15.49 -26.53
CA ALA A 269 15.69 -14.74 -25.28
C ALA A 269 15.58 -15.69 -24.08
N SER A 270 16.37 -15.42 -23.04
CA SER A 270 16.36 -16.18 -21.79
C SER A 270 16.36 -15.21 -20.61
N LEU A 271 15.23 -15.18 -19.92
CA LEU A 271 15.03 -14.39 -18.71
C LEU A 271 14.90 -15.31 -17.49
N ARG A 272 15.41 -14.89 -16.34
CA ARG A 272 15.25 -15.61 -15.07
C ARG A 272 14.93 -14.65 -13.94
N ARG A 273 14.03 -15.03 -13.02
CA ARG A 273 13.60 -14.15 -11.92
C ARG A 273 13.22 -12.77 -12.46
N ALA A 274 12.29 -12.75 -13.41
CA ALA A 274 11.97 -11.54 -14.15
C ALA A 274 10.47 -11.30 -14.32
N VAL A 275 10.12 -10.03 -14.44
CA VAL A 275 8.78 -9.57 -14.81
C VAL A 275 8.86 -8.89 -16.16
N VAL A 276 7.99 -9.25 -17.09
CA VAL A 276 7.81 -8.56 -18.37
C VAL A 276 6.46 -7.87 -18.33
N TRP A 277 6.43 -6.54 -18.49
CA TRP A 277 5.17 -5.79 -18.50
C TRP A 277 4.29 -6.17 -19.69
N GLU A 278 3.00 -5.84 -19.60
CA GLU A 278 2.06 -6.08 -20.69
C GLU A 278 2.49 -5.40 -21.99
N ASP A 279 2.20 -6.06 -23.12
CA ASP A 279 2.49 -5.64 -24.49
C ASP A 279 3.98 -5.39 -24.82
N GLU A 280 4.90 -5.68 -23.90
CA GLU A 280 6.34 -5.57 -24.14
C GLU A 280 6.84 -6.61 -25.14
N ARG A 281 7.83 -6.21 -25.94
CA ARG A 281 8.50 -7.07 -26.91
C ARG A 281 9.94 -7.24 -26.49
N VAL A 282 10.24 -8.35 -25.83
CA VAL A 282 11.61 -8.68 -25.42
C VAL A 282 12.44 -9.00 -26.67
N PRO A 283 13.59 -8.32 -26.89
CA PRO A 283 14.43 -8.54 -28.07
C PRO A 283 14.93 -9.97 -28.21
N GLU A 284 15.23 -10.36 -29.44
CA GLU A 284 15.90 -11.64 -29.74
C GLU A 284 17.25 -11.72 -29.01
N GLY A 285 17.56 -12.92 -28.49
CA GLY A 285 18.83 -13.19 -27.82
C GLY A 285 19.07 -12.44 -26.50
N LEU A 286 18.08 -11.72 -25.95
CA LEU A 286 18.27 -11.04 -24.66
C LEU A 286 18.51 -12.06 -23.54
N LEU A 287 19.65 -11.92 -22.86
CA LEU A 287 19.99 -12.68 -21.65
C LEU A 287 19.97 -11.72 -20.47
N ALA A 288 19.03 -11.91 -19.54
CA ALA A 288 18.95 -11.09 -18.35
C ALA A 288 18.35 -11.84 -17.18
N SER A 289 18.68 -11.43 -15.95
CA SER A 289 18.08 -12.00 -14.76
C SER A 289 17.83 -10.95 -13.70
N ASP A 290 16.95 -11.28 -12.76
CA ASP A 290 16.75 -10.52 -11.52
C ASP A 290 16.31 -9.07 -11.82
N GLY A 291 15.18 -8.91 -12.52
CA GLY A 291 14.78 -7.59 -12.98
C GLY A 291 13.41 -7.52 -13.66
N VAL A 292 13.15 -6.39 -14.28
CA VAL A 292 11.86 -6.07 -14.89
C VAL A 292 12.10 -5.54 -16.30
N PHE A 293 11.51 -6.17 -17.31
CA PHE A 293 11.47 -5.65 -18.67
C PHE A 293 10.24 -4.75 -18.83
N ALA A 294 10.48 -3.46 -19.03
CA ALA A 294 9.44 -2.44 -19.14
C ALA A 294 9.95 -1.21 -19.91
N GLY A 295 9.09 -0.59 -20.70
CA GLY A 295 9.46 0.55 -21.56
C GLY A 295 10.51 0.17 -22.59
N GLY A 296 10.45 -1.03 -23.15
CA GLY A 296 11.39 -1.52 -24.16
C GLY A 296 12.81 -1.80 -23.64
N THR A 297 13.03 -1.81 -22.32
CA THR A 297 14.36 -2.01 -21.71
C THR A 297 14.28 -2.90 -20.47
N PHE A 298 15.38 -3.60 -20.17
CA PHE A 298 15.49 -4.40 -18.96
C PHE A 298 16.07 -3.57 -17.81
N HIS A 299 15.40 -3.60 -16.67
CA HIS A 299 15.76 -2.88 -15.44
C HIS A 299 16.16 -3.87 -14.37
N PRO A 300 17.46 -4.04 -14.08
CA PRO A 300 17.93 -4.89 -13.00
C PRO A 300 17.38 -4.42 -11.65
N CYS A 301 16.96 -5.37 -10.83
CA CYS A 301 16.60 -5.14 -9.44
C CYS A 301 17.85 -5.41 -8.59
N PRO A 302 18.52 -4.39 -8.03
CA PRO A 302 19.68 -4.64 -7.19
C PRO A 302 19.29 -5.52 -6.02
N ASP A 303 20.07 -6.57 -5.78
CA ASP A 303 19.88 -7.47 -4.67
C ASP A 303 20.00 -6.68 -3.37
N THR A 304 18.94 -6.64 -2.55
CA THR A 304 18.93 -5.87 -1.30
C THR A 304 19.67 -6.58 -0.17
N GLY A 305 20.66 -7.42 -0.50
CA GLY A 305 21.52 -8.08 0.48
C GLY A 305 20.75 -8.91 1.50
N ARG A 306 19.75 -9.71 1.08
CA ARG A 306 19.33 -10.83 1.92
C ARG A 306 20.41 -11.89 1.82
N THR A 307 21.43 -11.74 2.66
CA THR A 307 22.38 -12.81 2.94
C THR A 307 21.61 -14.08 3.24
N SER A 308 21.83 -15.07 2.38
CA SER A 308 21.62 -16.47 2.69
C SER A 308 22.55 -16.85 3.86
N GLU A 309 22.12 -16.57 5.08
CA GLU A 309 22.61 -17.29 6.26
C GLU A 309 21.56 -18.33 6.63
N ASN A 310 21.77 -19.53 6.09
CA ASN A 310 21.64 -20.82 6.74
C ASN A 310 21.71 -21.91 5.67
N ALA A 311 22.94 -22.27 5.32
CA ALA A 311 23.31 -23.62 4.90
C ALA A 311 23.87 -24.34 6.14
#